data_AF-A0A9W3BFD9-F1
#
_entry.id   AF-A0A9W3BFD9-F1
#
_cell.length_a   1.000
_cell.length_b   1.000
_cell.length_c   1.000
_cell.angle_alpha   90.00
_cell.angle_beta   90.00
_cell.angle_gamma   90.00
#
_symmetry.space_group_name_H-M   'P 1'
#
loop_
_entity.id
_entity.type
_entity.pdbx_description
1 polymer ?
#
loop_
_entity_poly.entity_id
_entity_poly.type
_entity_poly.pdbx_seq_one_letter_code
_entity_poly.pdbx_strand_id
1 'polypeptide(L)'
;MSSLSTYGINIEIRLKKLDILNTNLFPAVSIEYGNGIDRDVALSSFDYWLAAHNSHNNLKYDFAFLWTGYDLYGDSDDFVAGYAHTGAVCKPWIASGVGEFNMTYMTAIVTAHEIGHILGANHDGPESSNVMAAISRQSAINRWYFSSLSATAIKNYTSSLTSNCLLTTDPASTKPTVTYGAYTGHILDPNAVCQRALNNSNSYMCLEWPFYNHQSPSGDRVCVKIYCKKPGTNLCYEAFASDGMVCDTNKRCKKGKCMPDSTAPHNLDSSCVFGDQKRLEFTNFKGTCHEHISLDSSAYCYDAVVVQSCCNSCKAHYTGRAGCEYGDSVLGCNKSPREQMCPNNMDTCCEYCKGFVSSVVG
;
A
#
# COMPACT_ATOMS: atom_id res chain seq x y z
N MET A 1 20.18 3.69 2.75
CA MET A 1 19.62 2.55 3.52
C MET A 1 19.74 2.84 5.02
N SER A 2 18.84 3.67 5.56
CA SER A 2 19.03 4.26 6.90
C SER A 2 19.07 3.27 8.06
N SER A 3 18.42 2.10 7.94
CA SER A 3 18.42 1.13 9.05
C SER A 3 19.79 0.49 9.30
N LEU A 4 20.71 0.54 8.33
CA LEU A 4 22.05 0.00 8.51
C LEU A 4 22.91 0.86 9.45
N SER A 5 22.55 2.13 9.66
CA SER A 5 23.34 3.04 10.50
C SER A 5 23.36 2.61 11.97
N THR A 6 22.31 1.94 12.45
CA THR A 6 22.27 1.37 13.81
C THR A 6 23.31 0.26 14.02
N TYR A 7 23.85 -0.29 12.94
CA TYR A 7 24.90 -1.31 12.94
C TYR A 7 26.29 -0.74 12.57
N GLY A 8 26.40 0.59 12.55
CA GLY A 8 27.66 1.30 12.26
C GLY A 8 28.04 1.32 10.78
N ILE A 9 27.06 1.21 9.87
CA ILE A 9 27.27 1.28 8.42
C ILE A 9 26.38 2.38 7.85
N ASN A 10 26.97 3.36 7.17
CA ASN A 10 26.22 4.40 6.51
C ASN A 10 26.31 4.25 4.99
N ILE A 11 25.22 3.73 4.39
CA ILE A 11 25.09 3.61 2.94
C ILE A 11 23.97 4.55 2.49
N GLU A 12 24.31 5.46 1.58
CA GLU A 12 23.37 6.34 0.89
C GLU A 12 23.18 5.85 -0.55
N ILE A 13 21.93 5.68 -0.98
CA ILE A 13 21.62 5.39 -2.37
C ILE A 13 21.45 6.72 -3.10
N ARG A 14 22.18 6.88 -4.20
CA ARG A 14 22.08 8.06 -5.06
C ARG A 14 21.81 7.62 -6.49
N LEU A 15 20.96 8.38 -7.18
CA LEU A 15 20.63 8.17 -8.57
C LEU A 15 21.68 8.85 -9.45
N LYS A 16 22.43 8.03 -10.20
CA LYS A 16 23.35 8.51 -11.24
C LYS A 16 22.63 8.76 -12.56
N LYS A 17 21.75 7.84 -12.96
CA LYS A 17 20.95 7.93 -14.19
C LYS A 17 19.67 7.12 -14.02
N LEU A 18 18.58 7.61 -14.62
CA LEU A 18 17.32 6.89 -14.80
C LEU A 18 16.95 6.94 -16.28
N ASP A 19 16.80 5.78 -16.89
CA ASP A 19 16.38 5.63 -18.28
C ASP A 19 15.09 4.82 -18.35
N ILE A 20 14.20 5.17 -19.29
CA ILE A 20 13.06 4.34 -19.68
C ILE A 20 13.41 3.77 -21.06
N LEU A 21 13.59 2.46 -21.11
CA LEU A 21 13.99 1.78 -22.33
C LEU A 21 12.77 1.65 -23.26
N ASN A 22 12.98 1.92 -24.55
CA ASN A 22 11.97 1.76 -25.60
C ASN A 22 12.08 0.42 -26.33
N THR A 23 13.03 -0.43 -25.94
CA THR A 23 13.26 -1.76 -26.48
C THR A 23 13.17 -2.80 -25.38
N ASN A 24 12.61 -3.95 -25.70
CA ASN A 24 12.67 -5.10 -24.82
C ASN A 24 14.11 -5.66 -24.77
N LEU A 25 14.61 -5.89 -23.57
CA LEU A 25 15.94 -6.48 -23.37
C LEU A 25 15.92 -8.01 -23.47
N PHE A 26 14.76 -8.62 -23.28
CA PHE A 26 14.65 -10.08 -23.19
C PHE A 26 14.45 -10.72 -24.56
N PRO A 27 15.15 -11.83 -24.86
CA PRO A 27 14.95 -12.57 -26.10
C PRO A 27 13.51 -13.06 -26.21
N ALA A 28 12.87 -12.87 -27.36
CA ALA A 28 11.47 -13.27 -27.57
C ALA A 28 11.24 -14.78 -27.34
N VAL A 29 12.25 -15.61 -27.60
CA VAL A 29 12.21 -17.06 -27.39
C VAL A 29 12.21 -17.47 -25.92
N SER A 30 12.59 -16.57 -25.02
CA SER A 30 12.67 -16.80 -23.58
C SER A 30 11.44 -16.28 -22.84
N ILE A 31 10.53 -15.60 -23.53
CA ILE A 31 9.30 -15.08 -22.92
C ILE A 31 8.23 -16.17 -23.00
N GLU A 32 7.79 -16.65 -21.85
CA GLU A 32 6.79 -17.70 -21.74
C GLU A 32 5.36 -17.17 -21.91
N TYR A 33 4.43 -18.11 -22.09
CA TYR A 33 3.00 -17.79 -22.12
C TYR A 33 2.58 -17.16 -20.79
N GLY A 34 1.85 -16.05 -20.84
CA GLY A 34 1.43 -15.33 -19.65
C GLY A 34 2.41 -14.25 -19.17
N ASN A 35 3.31 -13.77 -20.04
CA ASN A 35 4.23 -12.66 -19.76
C ASN A 35 5.33 -12.99 -18.73
N GLY A 36 5.71 -14.26 -18.63
CA GLY A 36 6.78 -14.74 -17.77
C GLY A 36 8.17 -14.64 -18.41
N ILE A 37 9.20 -14.39 -17.60
CA ILE A 37 10.62 -14.52 -17.98
C ILE A 37 11.42 -15.15 -16.83
N ASP A 38 12.24 -16.13 -17.17
CA ASP A 38 13.16 -16.75 -16.20
C ASP A 38 14.10 -15.69 -15.60
N ARG A 39 14.26 -15.71 -14.28
CA ARG A 39 15.03 -14.69 -13.54
C ARG A 39 16.51 -14.66 -13.92
N ASP A 40 17.10 -15.81 -14.24
CA ASP A 40 18.51 -15.94 -14.61
C ASP A 40 18.71 -15.40 -16.04
N VAL A 41 17.77 -15.68 -16.94
CA VAL A 41 17.72 -15.06 -18.28
C VAL A 41 17.52 -13.55 -18.18
N ALA A 42 16.62 -13.07 -17.31
CA ALA A 42 16.35 -11.64 -17.15
C ALA A 42 17.59 -10.88 -16.65
N LEU A 43 18.25 -11.39 -15.60
CA LEU A 43 19.45 -10.77 -15.03
C LEU A 43 20.61 -10.78 -16.04
N SER A 44 20.89 -11.93 -16.65
CA SER A 44 21.97 -12.04 -17.64
C SER A 44 21.74 -11.17 -18.88
N SER A 45 20.49 -11.08 -19.37
CA SER A 45 20.13 -10.19 -20.48
C SER A 45 20.41 -8.72 -20.15
N PHE A 46 20.15 -8.31 -18.90
CA PHE A 46 20.47 -6.96 -18.44
C PHE A 46 21.98 -6.71 -18.36
N ASP A 47 22.74 -7.67 -17.83
CA ASP A 47 24.22 -7.59 -17.79
C ASP A 47 24.82 -7.45 -19.19
N TYR A 48 24.35 -8.28 -20.14
CA TYR A 48 24.77 -8.18 -21.54
C TYR A 48 24.44 -6.82 -22.14
N TRP A 49 23.25 -6.28 -21.86
CA TRP A 49 22.87 -4.96 -22.33
C TRP A 49 23.79 -3.87 -21.76
N LEU A 50 24.08 -3.89 -20.46
CA LEU A 50 25.00 -2.95 -19.81
C LEU A 50 26.41 -3.02 -20.41
N ALA A 51 26.90 -4.24 -20.67
CA ALA A 51 28.21 -4.46 -21.28
C ALA A 51 28.26 -3.97 -22.73
N ALA A 52 27.26 -4.32 -23.55
CA ALA A 52 27.18 -3.93 -24.96
C ALA A 52 27.13 -2.41 -25.15
N HIS A 53 26.53 -1.68 -24.20
CA HIS A 53 26.46 -0.22 -24.21
C HIS A 53 27.64 0.46 -23.50
N ASN A 54 28.61 -0.33 -23.01
CA ASN A 54 29.74 0.16 -22.21
C ASN A 54 29.29 1.04 -21.03
N SER A 55 28.12 0.73 -20.45
CA SER A 55 27.37 1.61 -19.55
C SER A 55 28.16 1.97 -18.30
N HIS A 56 28.83 0.99 -17.67
CA HIS A 56 29.67 1.26 -16.51
C HIS A 56 30.79 2.25 -16.82
N ASN A 57 31.46 2.14 -17.97
CA ASN A 57 32.53 3.06 -18.31
C ASN A 57 32.04 4.46 -18.66
N ASN A 58 30.87 4.56 -19.28
CA ASN A 58 30.26 5.83 -19.65
C ASN A 58 29.67 6.57 -18.44
N LEU A 59 29.12 5.84 -17.47
CA LEU A 59 28.36 6.41 -16.37
C LEU A 59 29.05 6.32 -15.01
N LYS A 60 30.01 5.40 -14.83
CA LYS A 60 30.73 5.17 -13.57
C LYS A 60 29.78 4.94 -12.38
N TYR A 61 28.73 4.14 -12.57
CA TYR A 61 27.83 3.74 -11.48
C TYR A 61 28.44 2.60 -10.65
N ASP A 62 28.03 2.48 -9.38
CA ASP A 62 28.49 1.39 -8.48
C ASP A 62 27.67 0.10 -8.64
N PHE A 63 26.39 0.24 -9.00
CA PHE A 63 25.49 -0.84 -9.40
C PHE A 63 24.40 -0.32 -10.35
N ALA A 64 23.72 -1.22 -11.05
CA ALA A 64 22.58 -0.94 -11.92
C ALA A 64 21.37 -1.79 -11.53
N PHE A 65 20.15 -1.31 -11.80
CA PHE A 65 18.92 -2.06 -11.50
C PHE A 65 17.93 -1.95 -12.65
N LEU A 66 17.36 -3.07 -13.09
CA LEU A 66 16.32 -3.13 -14.11
C LEU A 66 14.96 -3.36 -13.46
N TRP A 67 14.02 -2.47 -13.72
CA TRP A 67 12.61 -2.69 -13.43
C TRP A 67 11.90 -3.20 -14.68
N THR A 68 11.19 -4.31 -14.57
CA THR A 68 10.52 -4.98 -15.69
C THR A 68 9.03 -5.16 -15.43
N GLY A 69 8.22 -5.06 -16.49
CA GLY A 69 6.79 -5.40 -16.45
C GLY A 69 6.49 -6.88 -16.74
N TYR A 70 7.52 -7.71 -16.91
CA TYR A 70 7.41 -9.17 -17.02
C TYR A 70 7.38 -9.82 -15.63
N ASP A 71 6.67 -10.93 -15.52
CA ASP A 71 6.59 -11.74 -14.30
C ASP A 71 7.84 -12.63 -14.22
N LEU A 72 8.61 -12.54 -13.14
CA LEU A 72 9.84 -13.29 -12.96
C LEU A 72 9.54 -14.65 -12.30
N TYR A 73 10.14 -15.72 -12.81
CA TYR A 73 10.04 -17.06 -12.24
C TYR A 73 11.41 -17.76 -12.20
N GLY A 74 11.49 -18.91 -11.52
CA GLY A 74 12.65 -19.80 -11.56
C GLY A 74 12.26 -21.27 -11.79
N ASP A 75 13.22 -22.18 -11.64
CA ASP A 75 13.13 -23.61 -12.03
C ASP A 75 12.00 -24.46 -11.40
N SER A 76 11.23 -23.94 -10.44
CA SER A 76 10.27 -24.68 -9.60
C SER A 76 8.85 -24.09 -9.52
N ASP A 77 8.41 -23.32 -10.52
CA ASP A 77 7.18 -22.49 -10.43
C ASP A 77 7.22 -21.49 -9.25
N ASP A 78 8.41 -21.25 -8.67
CA ASP A 78 8.64 -20.24 -7.65
C ASP A 78 8.66 -18.88 -8.32
N PHE A 79 7.50 -18.20 -8.31
CA PHE A 79 7.42 -16.78 -8.65
C PHE A 79 8.32 -15.99 -7.68
N VAL A 80 9.31 -15.30 -8.24
CA VAL A 80 10.18 -14.38 -7.49
C VAL A 80 9.85 -12.97 -7.95
N ALA A 81 9.86 -12.00 -7.04
CA ALA A 81 9.60 -10.62 -7.46
C ALA A 81 10.86 -9.89 -7.94
N GLY A 82 12.05 -10.48 -7.74
CA GLY A 82 13.34 -9.92 -8.11
C GLY A 82 14.48 -10.94 -8.03
N TYR A 83 15.63 -10.56 -8.59
CA TYR A 83 16.85 -11.36 -8.57
C TYR A 83 18.09 -10.48 -8.77
N ALA A 84 19.19 -10.82 -8.11
CA ALA A 84 20.45 -10.08 -8.22
C ALA A 84 21.68 -10.94 -7.92
N HIS A 85 22.84 -10.47 -8.39
CA HIS A 85 24.12 -11.08 -8.05
C HIS A 85 24.50 -10.79 -6.59
N THR A 86 24.71 -11.83 -5.80
CA THR A 86 25.11 -11.67 -4.40
C THR A 86 26.58 -11.27 -4.27
N GLY A 87 26.86 -10.24 -3.46
CA GLY A 87 28.23 -9.79 -3.20
C GLY A 87 28.92 -9.34 -4.47
N ALA A 88 28.26 -8.48 -5.23
CA ALA A 88 28.70 -8.03 -6.54
C ALA A 88 28.99 -6.53 -6.63
N VAL A 89 28.69 -5.74 -5.59
CA VAL A 89 28.98 -4.30 -5.60
C VAL A 89 30.43 -4.02 -5.96
N CYS A 90 30.68 -2.94 -6.72
CA CYS A 90 32.00 -2.58 -7.25
C CYS A 90 32.60 -3.57 -8.26
N LYS A 91 31.83 -4.55 -8.77
CA LYS A 91 32.21 -5.38 -9.92
C LYS A 91 31.49 -4.86 -11.17
N PRO A 92 32.16 -4.12 -12.06
CA PRO A 92 31.55 -3.39 -13.18
C PRO A 92 30.55 -4.16 -14.04
N TRP A 93 30.76 -5.47 -14.18
CA TRP A 93 30.05 -6.34 -15.12
C TRP A 93 28.84 -7.05 -14.53
N ILE A 94 28.75 -7.15 -13.20
CA ILE A 94 27.75 -7.97 -12.51
C ILE A 94 27.17 -7.30 -11.27
N ALA A 95 27.50 -6.03 -11.01
CA ALA A 95 26.86 -5.24 -9.95
C ALA A 95 25.46 -4.82 -10.40
N SER A 96 24.56 -5.79 -10.56
CA SER A 96 23.24 -5.60 -11.15
C SER A 96 22.16 -6.41 -10.46
N GLY A 97 20.92 -5.97 -10.64
CA GLY A 97 19.72 -6.69 -10.23
C GLY A 97 18.56 -6.40 -11.17
N VAL A 98 17.55 -7.25 -11.13
CA VAL A 98 16.29 -7.11 -11.85
C VAL A 98 15.12 -7.31 -10.88
N GLY A 99 14.03 -6.58 -11.09
CA GLY A 99 12.83 -6.73 -10.27
C GLY A 99 11.56 -6.34 -11.00
N GLU A 100 10.47 -6.99 -10.61
CA GLU A 100 9.14 -6.72 -11.13
C GLU A 100 8.65 -5.32 -10.76
N PHE A 101 8.00 -4.68 -11.71
CA PHE A 101 7.48 -3.33 -11.61
C PHE A 101 5.96 -3.32 -11.69
N ASN A 102 5.32 -3.46 -10.53
CA ASN A 102 3.87 -3.41 -10.41
C ASN A 102 3.33 -2.06 -9.94
N MET A 103 4.18 -1.01 -9.92
CA MET A 103 3.81 0.36 -9.51
C MET A 103 3.20 0.45 -8.10
N THR A 104 3.48 -0.54 -7.23
CA THR A 104 3.11 -0.53 -5.81
C THR A 104 4.36 -0.38 -4.94
N TYR A 105 4.15 -0.25 -3.63
CA TYR A 105 5.27 -0.20 -2.68
C TYR A 105 6.08 -1.51 -2.64
N MET A 106 5.55 -2.62 -3.15
CA MET A 106 6.28 -3.88 -3.27
C MET A 106 7.55 -3.73 -4.10
N THR A 107 7.51 -2.99 -5.21
CA THR A 107 8.70 -2.71 -6.03
C THR A 107 9.82 -2.07 -5.20
N ALA A 108 9.51 -1.16 -4.28
CA ALA A 108 10.52 -0.55 -3.43
C ALA A 108 11.12 -1.53 -2.42
N ILE A 109 10.30 -2.44 -1.87
CA ILE A 109 10.75 -3.50 -0.95
C ILE A 109 11.67 -4.48 -1.67
N VAL A 110 11.24 -4.98 -2.83
CA VAL A 110 12.03 -5.89 -3.67
C VAL A 110 13.34 -5.24 -4.08
N THR A 111 13.31 -4.01 -4.59
CA THR A 111 14.55 -3.30 -4.98
C THR A 111 15.52 -3.17 -3.81
N ALA A 112 15.02 -2.89 -2.60
CA ALA A 112 15.87 -2.84 -1.41
C ALA A 112 16.43 -4.22 -1.01
N HIS A 113 15.64 -5.27 -1.16
CA HIS A 113 16.05 -6.66 -0.95
C HIS A 113 17.20 -7.05 -1.89
N GLU A 114 17.01 -6.84 -3.19
CA GLU A 114 18.01 -7.16 -4.21
C GLU A 114 19.29 -6.32 -4.06
N ILE A 115 19.18 -5.04 -3.69
CA ILE A 115 20.35 -4.24 -3.33
C ILE A 115 21.08 -4.84 -2.12
N GLY A 116 20.35 -5.42 -1.16
CA GLY A 116 20.93 -6.16 -0.04
C GLY A 116 21.78 -7.35 -0.51
N HIS A 117 21.29 -8.12 -1.50
CA HIS A 117 22.07 -9.17 -2.15
C HIS A 117 23.33 -8.62 -2.83
N ILE A 118 23.21 -7.57 -3.65
CA ILE A 118 24.37 -6.93 -4.31
C ILE A 118 25.44 -6.51 -3.28
N LEU A 119 25.00 -6.03 -2.12
CA LEU A 119 25.84 -5.64 -0.97
C LEU A 119 26.31 -6.82 -0.11
N GLY A 120 26.06 -8.07 -0.51
CA GLY A 120 26.62 -9.28 0.10
C GLY A 120 25.78 -9.89 1.22
N ALA A 121 24.53 -9.47 1.43
CA ALA A 121 23.63 -10.18 2.33
C ALA A 121 23.02 -11.42 1.66
N ASN A 122 22.77 -12.45 2.46
CA ASN A 122 21.88 -13.55 2.09
C ASN A 122 20.50 -13.32 2.72
N HIS A 123 19.54 -14.18 2.39
CA HIS A 123 18.28 -14.22 3.12
C HIS A 123 18.51 -14.38 4.62
N ASP A 124 17.69 -13.70 5.40
CA ASP A 124 17.53 -13.98 6.82
C ASP A 124 16.84 -15.34 7.02
N GLY A 125 16.77 -15.82 8.26
CA GLY A 125 16.06 -17.06 8.59
C GLY A 125 14.57 -17.05 8.20
N PRO A 126 13.93 -18.23 8.14
CA PRO A 126 12.57 -18.40 7.58
C PRO A 126 11.47 -17.59 8.28
N GLU A 127 11.68 -17.25 9.56
CA GLU A 127 10.74 -16.44 10.35
C GLU A 127 11.00 -14.92 10.26
N SER A 128 11.97 -14.49 9.44
CA SER A 128 12.30 -13.07 9.32
C SER A 128 11.16 -12.28 8.71
N SER A 129 11.03 -11.04 9.16
CA SER A 129 10.14 -10.02 8.61
C SER A 129 10.91 -8.77 8.18
N ASN A 130 12.24 -8.85 8.15
CA ASN A 130 13.15 -7.78 7.76
C ASN A 130 13.28 -7.70 6.23
N VAL A 131 14.01 -6.69 5.73
CA VAL A 131 14.21 -6.47 4.29
C VAL A 131 14.72 -7.74 3.59
N MET A 132 15.63 -8.49 4.21
CA MET A 132 16.21 -9.73 3.64
C MET A 132 15.41 -11.00 3.99
N ALA A 133 14.16 -10.91 4.43
CA ALA A 133 13.32 -12.08 4.59
C ALA A 133 13.11 -12.78 3.23
N ALA A 134 13.23 -14.11 3.18
CA ALA A 134 13.02 -14.88 1.96
C ALA A 134 11.59 -14.75 1.37
N ILE A 135 10.61 -14.40 2.22
CA ILE A 135 9.23 -14.17 1.82
C ILE A 135 8.81 -12.78 2.31
N SER A 136 8.47 -11.91 1.37
CA SER A 136 7.89 -10.61 1.67
C SER A 136 6.42 -10.75 2.08
N ARG A 137 6.05 -10.19 3.23
CA ARG A 137 4.66 -10.21 3.75
C ARG A 137 4.15 -8.80 3.98
N GLN A 138 2.90 -8.55 3.61
CA GLN A 138 2.20 -7.27 3.77
C GLN A 138 2.04 -6.90 5.25
N SER A 139 2.00 -7.88 6.15
CA SER A 139 1.93 -7.66 7.60
C SER A 139 3.31 -7.56 8.29
N ALA A 140 4.41 -7.71 7.55
CA ALA A 140 5.76 -7.68 8.10
C ALA A 140 6.11 -6.30 8.68
N ILE A 141 6.19 -6.22 10.02
CA ILE A 141 6.46 -4.98 10.75
C ILE A 141 7.89 -4.46 10.55
N ASN A 142 8.83 -5.34 10.19
CA ASN A 142 10.25 -5.01 10.06
C ASN A 142 10.70 -4.81 8.61
N ARG A 143 9.78 -4.78 7.62
CA ARG A 143 10.12 -4.73 6.19
C ARG A 143 10.87 -3.47 5.73
N TRP A 144 11.03 -2.48 6.60
CA TRP A 144 11.82 -1.26 6.36
C TRP A 144 13.22 -1.30 6.99
N TYR A 145 13.56 -2.40 7.66
CA TYR A 145 14.80 -2.54 8.43
C TYR A 145 15.55 -3.79 8.01
N PHE A 146 16.85 -3.62 7.74
CA PHE A 146 17.78 -4.75 7.69
C PHE A 146 17.94 -5.34 9.09
N SER A 147 17.99 -6.67 9.17
CA SER A 147 18.29 -7.40 10.39
C SER A 147 19.76 -7.18 10.82
N SER A 148 20.11 -7.59 12.04
CA SER A 148 21.52 -7.61 12.46
C SER A 148 22.37 -8.58 11.62
N LEU A 149 21.80 -9.68 11.16
CA LEU A 149 22.47 -10.68 10.32
C LEU A 149 22.84 -10.08 8.97
N SER A 150 21.84 -9.57 8.24
CA SER A 150 22.05 -8.92 6.95
C SER A 150 22.95 -7.69 7.04
N ALA A 151 22.78 -6.85 8.07
CA ALA A 151 23.67 -5.71 8.29
C ALA A 151 25.12 -6.14 8.52
N THR A 152 25.36 -7.18 9.32
CA THR A 152 26.71 -7.70 9.57
C THR A 152 27.33 -8.29 8.30
N ALA A 153 26.55 -9.02 7.49
CA ALA A 153 27.01 -9.54 6.21
C ALA A 153 27.44 -8.41 5.27
N ILE A 154 26.60 -7.38 5.12
CA ILE A 154 26.91 -6.18 4.32
C ILE A 154 28.18 -5.49 4.83
N LYS A 155 28.32 -5.34 6.15
CA LYS A 155 29.51 -4.72 6.76
C LYS A 155 30.78 -5.48 6.39
N ASN A 156 30.75 -6.79 6.59
CA ASN A 156 31.92 -7.64 6.39
C ASN A 156 32.31 -7.68 4.91
N TYR A 157 31.33 -7.81 4.03
CA TYR A 157 31.57 -7.82 2.59
C TYR A 157 32.14 -6.48 2.11
N THR A 158 31.48 -5.36 2.41
CA THR A 158 31.95 -4.03 2.01
C THR A 158 33.32 -3.67 2.57
N SER A 159 33.65 -4.14 3.79
CA SER A 159 34.98 -3.96 4.39
C SER A 159 36.06 -4.85 3.76
N SER A 160 35.67 -5.94 3.11
CA SER A 160 36.60 -6.85 2.42
C SER A 160 36.96 -6.41 1.00
N LEU A 161 36.29 -5.38 0.46
CA LEU A 161 36.55 -4.87 -0.87
C LEU A 161 37.94 -4.24 -0.95
N THR A 162 38.80 -4.78 -1.81
CA THR A 162 40.15 -4.24 -2.05
C THR A 162 40.12 -2.89 -2.78
N SER A 163 39.17 -2.71 -3.70
CA SER A 163 38.84 -1.44 -4.33
C SER A 163 37.38 -1.13 -4.04
N ASN A 164 37.14 -0.20 -3.11
CA ASN A 164 35.80 0.12 -2.64
C ASN A 164 35.27 1.37 -3.35
N CYS A 165 34.45 1.15 -4.36
CA CYS A 165 33.78 2.19 -5.15
C CYS A 165 32.80 3.06 -4.33
N LEU A 166 32.31 2.56 -3.19
CA LEU A 166 31.29 3.23 -2.37
C LEU A 166 31.84 4.36 -1.49
N LEU A 167 33.17 4.52 -1.42
CA LEU A 167 33.81 5.52 -0.55
C LEU A 167 33.79 6.94 -1.13
N THR A 168 33.51 7.07 -2.43
CA THR A 168 33.47 8.35 -3.12
C THR A 168 32.10 8.60 -3.72
N THR A 169 31.57 9.80 -3.52
CA THR A 169 30.32 10.22 -4.17
C THR A 169 30.62 10.99 -5.44
N ASP A 170 30.10 10.52 -6.56
CA ASP A 170 30.13 11.27 -7.81
C ASP A 170 29.24 12.53 -7.70
N PRO A 171 29.74 13.75 -8.01
CA PRO A 171 28.98 14.99 -7.89
C PRO A 171 27.72 15.07 -8.76
N ALA A 172 27.66 14.33 -9.86
CA ALA A 172 26.48 14.28 -10.72
C ALA A 172 25.40 13.31 -10.18
N SER A 173 25.71 12.51 -9.15
CA SER A 173 24.74 11.63 -8.50
C SER A 173 23.86 12.41 -7.53
N THR A 174 22.55 12.33 -7.75
CA THR A 174 21.55 13.01 -6.92
C THR A 174 20.98 12.10 -5.85
N LYS A 175 20.67 12.64 -4.67
CA LYS A 175 19.87 11.94 -3.67
C LYS A 175 18.40 12.21 -3.95
N PRO A 176 17.57 11.21 -4.29
CA PRO A 176 16.14 11.43 -4.48
C PRO A 176 15.54 11.94 -3.17
N THR A 177 14.86 13.08 -3.21
CA THR A 177 14.05 13.59 -2.11
C THR A 177 12.58 13.39 -2.43
N VAL A 178 11.85 12.79 -1.50
CA VAL A 178 10.40 12.62 -1.62
C VAL A 178 9.73 13.48 -0.57
N THR A 179 8.96 14.46 -1.01
CA THR A 179 8.03 15.21 -0.17
C THR A 179 6.63 14.72 -0.49
N TYR A 180 6.03 13.96 0.43
CA TYR A 180 4.78 13.25 0.14
C TYR A 180 3.63 14.17 -0.25
N GLY A 181 3.47 15.33 0.37
CA GLY A 181 2.42 16.27 -0.04
C GLY A 181 2.67 17.00 -1.37
N ALA A 182 3.89 16.94 -1.92
CA ALA A 182 4.20 17.45 -3.26
C ALA A 182 4.18 16.33 -4.32
N TYR A 183 4.00 15.07 -3.92
CA TYR A 183 3.96 13.95 -4.83
C TYR A 183 2.62 13.90 -5.58
N THR A 184 2.68 13.97 -6.91
CA THR A 184 1.50 14.00 -7.78
C THR A 184 1.13 12.66 -8.39
N GLY A 185 1.93 11.61 -8.14
CA GLY A 185 1.61 10.26 -8.61
C GLY A 185 0.56 9.56 -7.74
N HIS A 186 0.18 8.35 -8.15
CA HIS A 186 -0.93 7.62 -7.51
C HIS A 186 -0.51 6.59 -6.45
N ILE A 187 0.78 6.43 -6.13
CA ILE A 187 1.22 5.41 -5.16
C ILE A 187 0.76 5.69 -3.72
N LEU A 188 0.32 6.92 -3.43
CA LEU A 188 -0.21 7.33 -2.12
C LEU A 188 -1.73 7.20 -2.01
N ASP A 189 -2.43 6.98 -3.13
CA ASP A 189 -3.87 6.71 -3.15
C ASP A 189 -4.11 5.22 -2.93
N PRO A 190 -4.76 4.82 -1.81
CA PRO A 190 -4.97 3.40 -1.52
C PRO A 190 -5.85 2.70 -2.55
N ASN A 191 -6.76 3.41 -3.23
CA ASN A 191 -7.57 2.82 -4.30
C ASN A 191 -6.70 2.47 -5.51
N ALA A 192 -5.79 3.37 -5.90
CA ALA A 192 -4.85 3.12 -6.99
C ALA A 192 -3.87 1.99 -6.65
N VAL A 193 -3.42 1.90 -5.38
CA VAL A 193 -2.64 0.75 -4.90
C VAL A 193 -3.43 -0.54 -5.08
N CYS A 194 -4.71 -0.57 -4.70
CA CYS A 194 -5.54 -1.77 -4.86
C CYS A 194 -5.79 -2.16 -6.31
N GLN A 195 -6.02 -1.18 -7.19
CA GLN A 195 -6.17 -1.42 -8.63
C GLN A 195 -4.93 -2.08 -9.22
N ARG A 196 -3.74 -1.64 -8.79
CA ARG A 196 -2.46 -2.20 -9.25
C ARG A 196 -2.16 -3.56 -8.63
N ALA A 197 -2.37 -3.71 -7.32
CA ALA A 197 -2.10 -4.94 -6.59
C ALA A 197 -2.92 -6.13 -7.09
N LEU A 198 -4.16 -5.90 -7.53
CA LEU A 198 -5.03 -6.94 -8.09
C LEU A 198 -5.10 -6.92 -9.62
N ASN A 199 -4.31 -6.07 -10.28
CA ASN A 199 -4.37 -5.80 -11.72
C ASN A 199 -5.83 -5.64 -12.23
N ASN A 200 -6.63 -4.83 -11.52
CA ASN A 200 -8.05 -4.67 -11.79
C ASN A 200 -8.53 -3.26 -11.46
N SER A 201 -8.94 -2.49 -12.47
CA SER A 201 -9.39 -1.10 -12.34
C SER A 201 -10.62 -0.91 -11.44
N ASN A 202 -11.42 -1.96 -11.23
CA ASN A 202 -12.59 -1.93 -10.37
C ASN A 202 -12.27 -2.24 -8.90
N SER A 203 -11.02 -2.58 -8.56
CA SER A 203 -10.60 -2.75 -7.17
C SER A 203 -10.48 -1.40 -6.45
N TYR A 204 -10.63 -1.43 -5.12
CA TYR A 204 -10.56 -0.29 -4.23
C TYR A 204 -10.25 -0.74 -2.80
N MET A 205 -9.86 0.19 -1.95
CA MET A 205 -9.57 -0.12 -0.54
C MET A 205 -10.87 -0.44 0.20
N CYS A 206 -10.92 -1.59 0.88
CA CYS A 206 -12.00 -1.92 1.79
C CYS A 206 -11.86 -1.09 3.07
N LEU A 207 -12.96 -0.49 3.56
CA LEU A 207 -12.97 0.39 4.73
C LEU A 207 -13.66 -0.24 5.94
N GLU A 208 -14.26 -1.43 5.79
CA GLU A 208 -14.94 -2.16 6.85
C GLU A 208 -13.99 -2.46 8.02
N TRP A 209 -14.43 -2.16 9.25
CA TRP A 209 -13.58 -2.23 10.44
C TRP A 209 -13.10 -3.63 10.82
N PRO A 210 -13.81 -4.75 10.51
CA PRO A 210 -13.29 -6.09 10.76
C PRO A 210 -11.92 -6.36 10.13
N PHE A 211 -11.58 -5.71 9.02
CA PHE A 211 -10.24 -5.81 8.41
C PHE A 211 -9.16 -5.06 9.20
N TYR A 212 -9.56 -4.11 10.05
CA TYR A 212 -8.69 -3.21 10.80
C TYR A 212 -8.85 -3.40 12.31
N ASN A 213 -8.85 -4.65 12.78
CA ASN A 213 -8.99 -5.01 14.20
C ASN A 213 -10.24 -4.40 14.86
N HIS A 214 -11.37 -4.40 14.14
CA HIS A 214 -12.64 -3.81 14.58
C HIS A 214 -12.55 -2.32 14.93
N GLN A 215 -11.67 -1.58 14.24
CA GLN A 215 -11.50 -0.13 14.38
C GLN A 215 -11.48 0.55 13.01
N SER A 216 -11.62 1.87 12.96
CA SER A 216 -11.56 2.62 11.70
C SER A 216 -10.23 2.37 10.96
N PRO A 217 -10.24 2.40 9.61
CA PRO A 217 -9.02 2.35 8.80
C PRO A 217 -8.24 3.65 8.97
N SER A 218 -7.53 3.80 10.08
CA SER A 218 -6.68 4.95 10.41
C SER A 218 -5.47 4.52 11.25
N GLY A 219 -4.54 5.45 11.47
CA GLY A 219 -3.36 5.22 12.29
C GLY A 219 -2.42 4.17 11.71
N ASP A 220 -1.70 3.47 12.59
CA ASP A 220 -0.74 2.44 12.23
C ASP A 220 -1.37 1.27 11.44
N ARG A 221 -2.67 1.03 11.63
CA ARG A 221 -3.40 -0.07 10.97
C ARG A 221 -3.33 0.04 9.45
N VAL A 222 -3.42 1.26 8.93
CA VAL A 222 -3.27 1.58 7.50
C VAL A 222 -1.81 1.50 7.07
N CYS A 223 -0.89 1.98 7.90
CA CYS A 223 0.52 2.07 7.53
C CYS A 223 1.23 0.72 7.46
N VAL A 224 0.75 -0.27 8.21
CA VAL A 224 1.23 -1.65 8.09
C VAL A 224 0.72 -2.24 6.78
N LYS A 225 -0.59 -2.21 6.52
CA LYS A 225 -1.20 -2.79 5.33
C LYS A 225 -2.56 -2.17 5.03
N ILE A 226 -3.02 -2.33 3.80
CA ILE A 226 -4.40 -2.06 3.42
C ILE A 226 -5.06 -3.33 2.88
N TYR A 227 -6.38 -3.28 2.70
CA TYR A 227 -7.16 -4.39 2.16
C TYR A 227 -7.84 -3.94 0.87
N CYS A 228 -7.76 -4.78 -0.16
CA CYS A 228 -8.22 -4.47 -1.51
C CYS A 228 -9.37 -5.37 -1.92
N LYS A 229 -10.50 -4.75 -2.29
CA LYS A 229 -11.70 -5.44 -2.75
C LYS A 229 -11.40 -6.22 -4.02
N LYS A 230 -11.69 -7.53 -4.03
CA LYS A 230 -11.77 -8.30 -5.26
C LYS A 230 -13.12 -8.02 -5.94
N PRO A 231 -13.13 -7.43 -7.14
CA PRO A 231 -14.38 -7.03 -7.78
C PRO A 231 -15.30 -8.24 -8.04
N GLY A 232 -16.60 -8.06 -7.77
CA GLY A 232 -17.61 -9.11 -7.96
C GLY A 232 -17.67 -10.16 -6.86
N THR A 233 -16.89 -10.02 -5.78
CA THR A 233 -16.96 -10.91 -4.60
C THR A 233 -16.99 -10.09 -3.31
N ASN A 234 -17.31 -10.72 -2.17
CA ASN A 234 -17.23 -10.10 -0.85
C ASN A 234 -15.84 -10.20 -0.20
N LEU A 235 -14.80 -10.53 -0.98
CA LEU A 235 -13.46 -10.76 -0.45
C LEU A 235 -12.59 -9.50 -0.57
N CYS A 236 -11.77 -9.27 0.45
CA CYS A 236 -10.70 -8.28 0.44
C CYS A 236 -9.35 -8.95 0.71
N TYR A 237 -8.32 -8.57 -0.03
CA TYR A 237 -6.98 -9.15 0.06
C TYR A 237 -5.97 -8.13 0.57
N GLU A 238 -4.97 -8.58 1.34
CA GLU A 238 -3.94 -7.70 1.86
C GLU A 238 -3.09 -7.10 0.73
N ALA A 239 -2.78 -5.81 0.82
CA ALA A 239 -1.82 -5.13 -0.05
C ALA A 239 -0.83 -4.31 0.77
N PHE A 240 0.36 -4.12 0.21
CA PHE A 240 1.39 -3.29 0.81
C PHE A 240 0.94 -1.84 0.87
N ALA A 241 0.88 -1.30 2.08
CA ALA A 241 0.71 0.14 2.27
C ALA A 241 2.00 0.89 1.91
N SER A 242 1.83 2.04 1.26
CA SER A 242 2.93 2.92 0.87
C SER A 242 3.31 3.86 2.00
N ASP A 243 4.61 4.07 2.21
CA ASP A 243 5.05 5.25 2.96
C ASP A 243 4.53 6.52 2.25
N GLY A 244 4.10 7.50 3.03
CA GLY A 244 3.48 8.75 2.56
C GLY A 244 1.96 8.74 2.44
N MET A 245 1.34 7.56 2.50
CA MET A 245 -0.13 7.45 2.51
C MET A 245 -0.70 8.21 3.72
N VAL A 246 -1.81 8.92 3.53
CA VAL A 246 -2.51 9.58 4.65
C VAL A 246 -3.07 8.51 5.57
N CYS A 247 -2.85 8.64 6.87
CA CYS A 247 -3.30 7.66 7.86
C CYS A 247 -4.15 8.27 8.97
N ASP A 248 -4.06 9.59 9.16
CA ASP A 248 -4.87 10.33 10.11
C ASP A 248 -4.74 11.84 9.82
N THR A 249 -5.49 12.66 10.53
CA THR A 249 -5.32 14.12 10.52
C THR A 249 -3.88 14.50 10.85
N ASN A 250 -3.26 15.35 10.02
CA ASN A 250 -1.87 15.80 10.17
C ASN A 250 -0.80 14.69 10.13
N LYS A 251 -1.13 13.49 9.63
CA LYS A 251 -0.22 12.34 9.67
C LYS A 251 -0.19 11.56 8.36
N ARG A 252 1.00 11.03 8.07
CA ARG A 252 1.26 10.11 6.95
C ARG A 252 2.04 8.90 7.43
N CYS A 253 1.96 7.82 6.66
CA CYS A 253 2.70 6.61 6.92
C CYS A 253 4.20 6.81 6.73
N LYS A 254 4.99 6.36 7.70
CA LYS A 254 6.45 6.35 7.63
C LYS A 254 6.96 5.09 8.33
N LYS A 255 7.53 4.17 7.56
CA LYS A 255 8.06 2.90 8.07
C LYS A 255 7.04 2.11 8.90
N GLY A 256 5.81 2.01 8.40
CA GLY A 256 4.73 1.28 9.06
C GLY A 256 4.05 2.01 10.21
N LYS A 257 4.45 3.26 10.50
CA LYS A 257 3.88 4.07 11.58
C LYS A 257 3.17 5.30 11.06
N CYS A 258 2.07 5.65 11.69
CA CYS A 258 1.32 6.87 11.39
C CYS A 258 1.93 8.05 12.14
N MET A 259 2.76 8.81 11.44
CA MET A 259 3.63 9.82 12.02
C MET A 259 3.21 11.23 11.60
N PRO A 260 3.46 12.27 12.43
CA PRO A 260 3.22 13.66 12.04
C PRO A 260 3.92 14.02 10.73
N ASP A 261 3.19 14.70 9.85
CA ASP A 261 3.69 15.23 8.58
C ASP A 261 2.96 16.54 8.27
N SER A 262 3.69 17.64 8.11
CA SER A 262 3.13 18.97 7.90
C SER A 262 2.44 19.15 6.55
N THR A 263 2.59 18.19 5.63
CA THR A 263 1.97 18.19 4.30
C THR A 263 0.78 17.23 4.21
N ALA A 264 0.41 16.59 5.33
CA ALA A 264 -0.81 15.80 5.43
C ALA A 264 -2.04 16.72 5.52
N PRO A 265 -3.22 16.29 5.05
CA PRO A 265 -4.45 17.06 5.21
C PRO A 265 -4.76 17.32 6.69
N HIS A 266 -5.21 18.55 6.96
CA HIS A 266 -5.71 18.99 8.27
C HIS A 266 -7.20 18.68 8.41
N ASN A 267 -7.70 18.64 9.65
CA ASN A 267 -9.12 18.54 9.98
C ASN A 267 -9.84 17.29 9.44
N LEU A 268 -9.11 16.19 9.23
CA LEU A 268 -9.73 14.91 8.93
C LEU A 268 -10.40 14.32 10.16
N ASP A 269 -11.51 13.62 9.95
CA ASP A 269 -12.14 12.80 10.98
C ASP A 269 -11.38 11.47 11.11
N SER A 270 -10.79 11.20 12.28
CA SER A 270 -10.02 9.97 12.53
C SER A 270 -10.86 8.68 12.43
N SER A 271 -12.20 8.79 12.49
CA SER A 271 -13.12 7.67 12.26
C SER A 271 -13.46 7.47 10.78
N CYS A 272 -13.15 8.45 9.92
CA CYS A 272 -13.56 8.51 8.52
C CYS A 272 -12.45 9.10 7.60
N VAL A 273 -11.19 8.70 7.81
CA VAL A 273 -10.01 9.27 7.15
C VAL A 273 -10.10 9.20 5.62
N PHE A 274 -10.65 8.10 5.09
CA PHE A 274 -10.79 7.86 3.65
C PHE A 274 -12.18 8.18 3.11
N GLY A 275 -13.05 8.75 3.94
CA GLY A 275 -14.45 9.01 3.59
C GLY A 275 -15.26 7.73 3.40
N ASP A 276 -16.29 7.82 2.56
CA ASP A 276 -17.16 6.70 2.25
C ASP A 276 -16.45 5.64 1.39
N GLN A 277 -16.90 4.41 1.54
CA GLN A 277 -16.55 3.28 0.71
C GLN A 277 -16.87 3.62 -0.74
N LYS A 278 -15.86 3.49 -1.61
CA LYS A 278 -15.96 3.83 -3.04
C LYS A 278 -17.20 3.25 -3.72
N ARG A 279 -17.56 2.01 -3.34
CA ARG A 279 -18.77 1.33 -3.79
C ARG A 279 -19.23 0.31 -2.75
N LEU A 280 -20.53 0.27 -2.50
CA LEU A 280 -21.17 -0.80 -1.73
C LEU A 280 -21.57 -1.92 -2.68
N GLU A 281 -21.32 -3.16 -2.27
CA GLU A 281 -21.70 -4.36 -3.00
C GLU A 281 -22.37 -5.34 -2.04
N PHE A 282 -23.65 -5.09 -1.75
CA PHE A 282 -24.50 -5.99 -0.99
C PHE A 282 -25.29 -6.90 -1.94
N THR A 283 -25.88 -7.97 -1.41
CA THR A 283 -26.64 -8.97 -2.18
C THR A 283 -27.69 -8.33 -3.11
N ASN A 284 -28.38 -7.29 -2.65
CA ASN A 284 -29.47 -6.62 -3.37
C ASN A 284 -29.18 -5.15 -3.72
N PHE A 285 -27.95 -4.67 -3.50
CA PHE A 285 -27.60 -3.28 -3.75
C PHE A 285 -26.17 -3.14 -4.25
N LYS A 286 -26.00 -2.40 -5.34
CA LYS A 286 -24.68 -2.00 -5.85
C LYS A 286 -24.71 -0.53 -6.22
N GLY A 287 -23.99 0.28 -5.47
CA GLY A 287 -24.02 1.73 -5.66
C GLY A 287 -23.12 2.45 -4.67
N THR A 288 -23.34 3.74 -4.54
CA THR A 288 -22.67 4.62 -3.58
C THR A 288 -23.39 4.62 -2.24
N CYS A 289 -22.69 5.07 -1.18
CA CYS A 289 -23.31 5.33 0.12
C CYS A 289 -24.48 6.33 0.02
N HIS A 290 -24.32 7.38 -0.78
CA HIS A 290 -25.37 8.37 -0.98
C HIS A 290 -26.63 7.76 -1.62
N GLU A 291 -26.47 6.93 -2.66
CA GLU A 291 -27.60 6.23 -3.29
C GLU A 291 -28.29 5.29 -2.28
N HIS A 292 -27.52 4.53 -1.50
CA HIS A 292 -28.10 3.59 -0.53
C HIS A 292 -28.92 4.31 0.55
N ILE A 293 -28.38 5.41 1.11
CA ILE A 293 -29.03 6.16 2.18
C ILE A 293 -30.21 6.98 1.65
N SER A 294 -30.10 7.55 0.44
CA SER A 294 -31.14 8.42 -0.14
C SER A 294 -32.32 7.63 -0.70
N LEU A 295 -32.09 6.43 -1.23
CA LEU A 295 -33.16 5.58 -1.79
C LEU A 295 -34.02 4.98 -0.69
N ASP A 296 -33.41 4.56 0.43
CA ASP A 296 -34.07 3.65 1.35
C ASP A 296 -34.28 4.20 2.77
N SER A 297 -33.56 5.24 3.25
CA SER A 297 -33.72 6.03 4.50
C SER A 297 -32.38 6.27 5.24
N SER A 298 -32.26 7.30 6.07
CA SER A 298 -31.14 7.44 7.02
C SER A 298 -31.12 6.35 8.11
N ALA A 299 -32.20 5.58 8.24
CA ALA A 299 -32.30 4.41 9.13
C ALA A 299 -31.15 3.39 8.92
N TYR A 300 -30.61 3.27 7.69
CA TYR A 300 -29.49 2.35 7.42
C TYR A 300 -28.21 2.73 8.18
N CYS A 301 -28.06 3.98 8.62
CA CYS A 301 -26.92 4.38 9.44
C CYS A 301 -26.93 3.81 10.87
N TYR A 302 -28.00 3.11 11.27
CA TYR A 302 -28.01 2.28 12.48
C TYR A 302 -27.40 0.90 12.25
N ASP A 303 -27.21 0.45 11.00
CA ASP A 303 -26.46 -0.76 10.70
C ASP A 303 -24.96 -0.52 10.85
N ALA A 304 -24.29 -1.40 11.59
CA ALA A 304 -22.87 -1.25 11.91
C ALA A 304 -21.98 -1.29 10.66
N VAL A 305 -22.30 -2.09 9.65
CA VAL A 305 -21.50 -2.18 8.41
C VAL A 305 -21.71 -0.93 7.56
N VAL A 306 -22.96 -0.46 7.47
CA VAL A 306 -23.29 0.76 6.70
C VAL A 306 -22.64 1.98 7.34
N VAL A 307 -22.77 2.21 8.65
CA VAL A 307 -22.17 3.40 9.29
C VAL A 307 -20.64 3.42 9.19
N GLN A 308 -20.00 2.24 9.22
CA GLN A 308 -18.55 2.12 9.04
C GLN A 308 -18.13 2.39 7.59
N SER A 309 -18.86 1.83 6.64
CA SER A 309 -18.57 1.96 5.21
C SER A 309 -19.00 3.32 4.65
N CYS A 310 -19.97 3.98 5.27
CA CYS A 310 -20.60 5.21 4.81
C CYS A 310 -20.47 6.33 5.85
N CYS A 311 -19.33 6.40 6.52
CA CYS A 311 -19.12 7.29 7.65
C CYS A 311 -19.34 8.79 7.31
N ASN A 312 -18.98 9.25 6.10
CA ASN A 312 -19.23 10.62 5.68
C ASN A 312 -20.71 10.84 5.35
N SER A 313 -21.31 9.94 4.59
CA SER A 313 -22.73 10.04 4.25
C SER A 313 -23.61 9.98 5.50
N CYS A 314 -23.39 9.03 6.41
CA CYS A 314 -24.15 8.91 7.66
C CYS A 314 -23.96 10.11 8.59
N LYS A 315 -22.75 10.66 8.67
CA LYS A 315 -22.48 11.87 9.45
C LYS A 315 -23.30 13.08 8.97
N ALA A 316 -23.60 13.17 7.67
CA ALA A 316 -24.46 14.23 7.14
C ALA A 316 -25.91 14.15 7.65
N HIS A 317 -26.36 12.98 8.12
CA HIS A 317 -27.67 12.76 8.73
C HIS A 317 -27.63 12.76 10.26
N TYR A 318 -26.47 12.97 10.87
CA TYR A 318 -26.33 12.88 12.33
C TYR A 318 -27.05 14.04 13.03
N THR A 319 -28.04 13.75 13.86
CA THR A 319 -28.87 14.77 14.52
C THR A 319 -28.34 15.19 15.90
N GLY A 320 -27.33 14.49 16.44
CA GLY A 320 -26.79 14.75 17.78
C GLY A 320 -27.73 14.44 18.95
N ARG A 321 -28.81 13.67 18.75
CA ARG A 321 -29.73 13.27 19.81
C ARG A 321 -29.54 11.79 20.13
N ALA A 322 -29.31 11.48 21.39
CA ALA A 322 -29.19 10.10 21.86
C ALA A 322 -30.50 9.33 21.60
N GLY A 323 -30.38 8.13 21.03
CA GLY A 323 -31.52 7.29 20.62
C GLY A 323 -32.21 7.74 19.32
N CYS A 324 -31.72 8.80 18.69
CA CYS A 324 -32.24 9.33 17.43
C CYS A 324 -31.10 9.91 16.57
N GLU A 325 -29.91 9.30 16.67
CA GLU A 325 -28.65 9.70 16.08
C GLU A 325 -28.76 10.01 14.60
N TYR A 326 -29.55 9.24 13.84
CA TYR A 326 -29.73 9.41 12.39
C TYR A 326 -31.19 9.65 12.00
N GLY A 327 -32.02 10.06 12.96
CA GLY A 327 -33.48 10.16 12.78
C GLY A 327 -34.18 8.81 13.02
N ASP A 328 -35.28 8.57 12.31
CA ASP A 328 -36.05 7.33 12.45
C ASP A 328 -35.15 6.10 12.17
N SER A 329 -35.12 5.15 13.09
CA SER A 329 -34.29 3.92 13.01
C SER A 329 -34.97 2.77 12.28
N VAL A 330 -36.25 2.92 11.93
CA VAL A 330 -37.02 1.94 11.15
C VAL A 330 -37.66 2.59 9.92
N LEU A 331 -37.90 1.77 8.90
CA LEU A 331 -38.56 2.22 7.68
C LEU A 331 -40.06 2.37 7.88
N GLY A 332 -40.65 3.37 7.21
CA GLY A 332 -42.10 3.50 7.09
C GLY A 332 -42.80 4.15 8.29
N CYS A 333 -42.08 4.91 9.13
CA CYS A 333 -42.69 5.73 10.16
C CYS A 333 -43.78 6.68 9.63
N ASN A 334 -43.62 7.15 8.39
CA ASN A 334 -44.57 8.00 7.68
C ASN A 334 -45.70 7.24 6.93
N LYS A 335 -45.80 5.91 7.04
CA LYS A 335 -46.84 5.12 6.35
C LYS A 335 -48.22 5.22 7.02
N SER A 336 -48.28 5.70 8.26
CA SER A 336 -49.52 5.91 9.01
C SER A 336 -49.53 7.27 9.71
N PRO A 337 -50.72 7.82 10.05
CA PRO A 337 -50.83 9.04 10.84
C PRO A 337 -50.09 8.94 12.19
N ARG A 338 -49.58 10.07 12.68
CA ARG A 338 -48.79 10.14 13.93
C ARG A 338 -49.56 9.59 15.13
N GLU A 339 -50.88 9.76 15.16
CA GLU A 339 -51.78 9.28 16.21
C GLU A 339 -51.79 7.75 16.31
N GLN A 340 -51.49 7.05 15.21
CA GLN A 340 -51.40 5.59 15.18
C GLN A 340 -49.96 5.10 15.34
N MET A 341 -48.99 5.81 14.75
CA MET A 341 -47.59 5.38 14.76
C MET A 341 -46.90 5.66 16.10
N CYS A 342 -47.05 6.88 16.63
CA CYS A 342 -46.25 7.38 17.74
C CYS A 342 -46.53 6.74 19.11
N PRO A 343 -47.75 6.32 19.47
CA PRO A 343 -48.00 5.73 20.78
C PRO A 343 -47.12 4.52 21.13
N ASN A 344 -46.69 3.74 20.14
CA ASN A 344 -45.89 2.52 20.35
C ASN A 344 -44.48 2.56 19.72
N ASN A 345 -44.15 3.60 18.95
CA ASN A 345 -42.90 3.66 18.17
C ASN A 345 -42.13 4.96 18.37
N MET A 346 -42.32 5.68 19.50
CA MET A 346 -41.58 6.92 19.75
C MET A 346 -40.06 6.74 19.76
N ASP A 347 -39.56 5.57 20.17
CA ASP A 347 -38.12 5.29 20.20
C ASP A 347 -37.56 4.99 18.81
N THR A 348 -38.31 4.30 17.95
CA THR A 348 -37.85 3.89 16.62
C THR A 348 -38.22 4.88 15.51
N CYS A 349 -39.31 5.61 15.67
CA CYS A 349 -39.78 6.70 14.81
C CYS A 349 -39.57 8.06 15.47
N CYS A 350 -38.41 8.25 16.09
CA CYS A 350 -38.10 9.39 16.95
C CYS A 350 -38.13 10.76 16.25
N GLU A 351 -37.83 10.84 14.94
CA GLU A 351 -37.92 12.08 14.18
C GLU A 351 -39.34 12.33 13.70
N TYR A 352 -40.01 11.29 13.18
CA TYR A 352 -41.40 11.42 12.77
C TYR A 352 -42.33 11.75 13.94
N CYS A 353 -42.06 11.20 15.13
CA CYS A 353 -42.85 11.42 16.35
C CYS A 353 -42.35 12.60 17.21
N LYS A 354 -41.39 13.38 16.71
CA LYS A 354 -40.86 14.53 17.42
C LYS A 354 -41.96 15.53 17.78
N GLY A 355 -42.08 15.81 19.08
CA GLY A 355 -43.08 16.74 19.62
C GLY A 355 -44.50 16.19 19.66
N PHE A 356 -44.71 14.90 19.41
CA PHE A 356 -46.01 14.26 19.58
C PHE A 356 -46.38 14.23 21.08
N VAL A 357 -47.57 14.74 21.40
CA VAL A 357 -48.17 14.65 22.73
C VAL A 357 -49.49 13.91 22.55
N SER A 358 -49.63 12.74 23.15
CA SER A 358 -50.85 11.93 23.07
C SER A 358 -52.03 12.76 23.61
N SER A 359 -53.06 12.96 22.80
CA SER A 359 -54.29 13.66 23.17
C SER A 359 -55.27 12.79 23.96
N VAL A 360 -54.86 11.62 24.46
CA VAL A 360 -55.70 10.78 25.31
C VAL A 360 -55.60 11.21 26.78
N VAL A 361 -56.15 12.39 27.06
CA VAL A 361 -56.75 12.68 28.38
C VAL A 361 -58.13 13.28 28.08
N GLY A 362 -59.13 12.39 28.05
CA GLY A 362 -60.54 12.70 27.89
C GLY A 362 -61.36 11.53 28.40
#